data_AF-A0AAD4VLX6-F1
#
_entry.id   AF-A0AAD4VLX6-F1
#
_cell.length_a   1.000
_cell.length_b   1.000
_cell.length_c   1.000
_cell.angle_alpha   90.00
_cell.angle_beta   90.00
_cell.angle_gamma   90.00
#
_symmetry.space_group_name_H-M   'P 1'
#
loop_
_entity.id
_entity.type
_entity.pdbx_description
1 polymer ?
#
loop_
_entity_poly.entity_id
_entity_poly.type
_entity_poly.pdbx_seq_one_letter_code
_entity_poly.pdbx_strand_id
1 'polypeptide(L)'
;MMDEYYKLDYEDTIGDLKTRFKYAKIKPNRYGLSTAEILVMDEKELNQYVSLKKLAPYAEKEWKVPNNKRNEIKQKVKEIFKQGKLGNKKNRKKQKISDAKDLNLSMDATGQSSTGAPEHEKKQVVDSNGDKGNPSRSARRRRNQAARKLPASRLMAYGLMPVKSKKKGKH
;
A
#
# COMPACT_ATOMS: atom_id res chain seq x y z
N MET A 1 39.07 -7.99 -15.72
CA MET A 1 39.14 -6.74 -14.93
C MET A 1 38.19 -6.74 -13.74
N MET A 2 36.92 -7.18 -13.86
CA MET A 2 36.00 -7.25 -12.70
C MET A 2 36.38 -8.36 -11.70
N ASP A 3 36.92 -9.48 -12.17
CA ASP A 3 37.24 -10.62 -11.30
C ASP A 3 38.40 -10.37 -10.32
N GLU A 4 39.25 -9.37 -10.57
CA GLU A 4 40.30 -8.96 -9.64
C GLU A 4 39.74 -8.10 -8.50
N TYR A 5 38.76 -7.25 -8.78
CA TYR A 5 38.06 -6.45 -7.77
C TYR A 5 37.27 -7.35 -6.80
N TYR A 6 36.64 -8.42 -7.31
CA TYR A 6 35.90 -9.39 -6.47
C TYR A 6 36.80 -10.32 -5.63
N LYS A 7 38.10 -10.39 -5.92
CA LYS A 7 39.09 -11.16 -5.14
C LYS A 7 39.69 -10.35 -3.99
N LEU A 8 39.46 -9.05 -3.91
CA LEU A 8 39.86 -8.26 -2.75
C LEU A 8 38.93 -8.57 -1.58
N ASP A 9 39.49 -8.98 -0.45
CA ASP A 9 38.76 -9.27 0.79
C ASP A 9 38.20 -8.01 1.48
N TYR A 10 38.17 -6.86 0.81
CA TYR A 10 37.72 -5.58 1.36
C TYR A 10 37.03 -4.71 0.31
N GLU A 11 36.02 -3.97 0.76
CA GLU A 11 35.19 -3.09 -0.06
C GLU A 11 35.59 -1.62 0.11
N ASP A 12 36.21 -1.27 1.25
CA ASP A 12 36.64 0.10 1.56
C ASP A 12 37.92 0.06 2.42
N THR A 13 38.61 1.21 2.51
CA THR A 13 39.81 1.40 3.31
C THR A 13 39.67 2.71 4.09
N ILE A 14 39.55 2.60 5.41
CA ILE A 14 39.57 3.78 6.30
C ILE A 14 41.00 3.92 6.83
N GLY A 15 41.79 4.77 6.18
CA GLY A 15 43.24 4.83 6.41
C GLY A 15 43.89 3.50 6.03
N ASP A 16 44.53 2.83 6.99
CA ASP A 16 45.19 1.53 6.81
C ASP A 16 44.29 0.31 7.09
N LEU A 17 43.07 0.52 7.59
CA LEU A 17 42.14 -0.56 7.91
C LEU A 17 41.30 -0.92 6.67
N LYS A 18 41.57 -2.11 6.12
CA LYS A 18 40.74 -2.75 5.09
C LYS A 18 39.41 -3.17 5.72
N THR A 19 38.31 -2.57 5.28
CA THR A 19 36.97 -2.81 5.83
C THR A 19 36.11 -3.58 4.83
N ARG A 20 35.29 -4.49 5.37
CA ARG A 20 34.25 -5.21 4.63
C ARG A 20 33.02 -5.35 5.50
N PHE A 21 31.88 -4.87 5.00
CA PHE A 21 30.63 -5.01 5.73
C PHE A 21 30.16 -6.46 5.68
N LYS A 22 29.94 -7.06 6.86
CA LYS A 22 29.35 -8.40 6.97
C LYS A 22 27.83 -8.28 6.85
N TYR A 23 27.29 -8.69 5.70
CA TYR A 23 25.84 -8.75 5.52
C TYR A 23 25.23 -9.99 6.21
N ALA A 24 24.10 -9.80 6.87
CA ALA A 24 23.30 -10.89 7.40
C ALA A 24 22.49 -11.56 6.28
N LYS A 25 22.51 -12.89 6.23
CA LYS A 25 21.60 -13.65 5.34
C LYS A 25 20.19 -13.62 5.93
N ILE A 26 19.23 -13.13 5.14
CA ILE A 26 17.82 -13.03 5.53
C ILE A 26 17.04 -14.16 4.87
N LYS A 27 15.98 -14.64 5.51
CA LYS A 27 15.09 -15.65 4.92
C LYS A 27 14.29 -15.05 3.75
N PRO A 28 14.19 -15.74 2.61
CA PRO A 28 13.35 -15.30 1.52
C PRO A 28 11.87 -15.35 1.92
N ASN A 29 11.11 -14.30 1.60
CA ASN A 29 9.67 -14.22 1.89
C ASN A 29 8.90 -13.74 0.66
N ARG A 30 7.88 -14.51 0.26
CA ARG A 30 7.01 -14.22 -0.89
C ARG A 30 5.61 -13.72 -0.50
N TYR A 31 5.32 -13.64 0.80
CA TYR A 31 4.02 -13.23 1.36
C TYR A 31 2.80 -14.00 0.80
N GLY A 32 3.02 -15.15 0.18
CA GLY A 32 1.97 -15.97 -0.42
C GLY A 32 1.51 -15.56 -1.82
N LEU A 33 2.19 -14.58 -2.44
CA LEU A 33 1.95 -14.08 -3.80
C LEU A 33 2.95 -14.67 -4.82
N SER A 34 2.47 -14.89 -6.04
CA SER A 34 3.34 -15.19 -7.19
C SER A 34 3.81 -13.92 -7.89
N THR A 35 4.90 -14.00 -8.65
CA THR A 35 5.44 -12.85 -9.40
C THR A 35 4.43 -12.31 -10.42
N ALA A 36 3.73 -13.20 -11.13
CA ALA A 36 2.67 -12.82 -12.06
C ALA A 36 1.49 -12.13 -11.36
N GLU A 37 1.14 -12.54 -10.14
CA GLU A 37 0.07 -11.90 -9.36
C GLU A 37 0.47 -10.49 -8.94
N ILE A 38 1.72 -10.28 -8.51
CA ILE A 38 2.24 -8.96 -8.13
C ILE A 38 2.22 -7.99 -9.32
N LEU A 39 2.56 -8.47 -10.51
CA LEU A 39 2.59 -7.63 -11.72
C LEU A 39 1.20 -7.25 -12.24
N VAL A 40 0.17 -8.03 -11.92
CA VAL A 40 -1.21 -7.79 -12.38
C VAL A 40 -2.02 -6.95 -11.41
N MET A 41 -1.66 -6.93 -10.13
CA MET A 41 -2.36 -6.16 -9.10
C MET A 41 -1.91 -4.70 -9.06
N ASP A 42 -2.83 -3.84 -8.63
CA ASP A 42 -2.54 -2.43 -8.40
C ASP A 42 -1.70 -2.22 -7.13
N GLU A 43 -0.84 -1.21 -7.15
CA GLU A 43 0.01 -0.82 -6.02
C GLU A 43 -0.80 -0.57 -4.74
N LYS A 44 -1.99 0.05 -4.85
CA LYS A 44 -2.88 0.33 -3.71
C LYS A 44 -3.34 -0.96 -3.03
N GLU A 45 -3.69 -1.97 -3.82
CA GLU A 45 -4.13 -3.27 -3.29
C GLU A 45 -2.96 -4.03 -2.65
N LEU A 46 -1.77 -3.95 -3.26
CA LEU A 46 -0.55 -4.55 -2.73
C LEU A 46 -0.17 -3.92 -1.37
N ASN A 47 -0.21 -2.60 -1.26
CA ASN A 47 0.04 -1.87 -0.01
C ASN A 47 -1.01 -2.18 1.08
N GLN A 48 -2.27 -2.43 0.70
CA GLN A 48 -3.31 -2.85 1.63
C GLN A 48 -3.08 -4.30 2.12
N TYR A 49 -2.53 -5.15 1.26
CA TYR A 49 -2.21 -6.54 1.60
C TYR A 49 -1.04 -6.61 2.58
N VAL A 50 0.08 -5.99 2.23
CA VAL A 50 1.28 -5.87 3.06
C VAL A 50 1.65 -4.41 3.14
N SER A 51 1.57 -3.84 4.35
CA SER A 51 2.00 -2.46 4.55
C SER A 51 3.52 -2.36 4.60
N LEU A 52 4.07 -1.22 4.17
CA LEU A 52 5.52 -0.96 4.13
C LEU A 52 6.24 -1.24 5.44
N LYS A 53 5.60 -0.95 6.58
CA LYS A 53 6.15 -1.23 7.92
C LYS A 53 6.43 -2.73 8.16
N LYS A 54 5.73 -3.62 7.46
CA LYS A 54 5.89 -5.08 7.57
C LYS A 54 7.00 -5.63 6.68
N LEU A 55 7.53 -4.83 5.76
CA LEU A 55 8.64 -5.17 4.87
C LEU A 55 10.01 -4.76 5.45
N ALA A 56 10.04 -4.09 6.62
CA ALA A 56 11.27 -3.59 7.22
C ALA A 56 12.23 -4.75 7.60
N PRO A 57 13.51 -4.71 7.17
CA PRO A 57 14.48 -5.78 7.41
C PRO A 57 14.76 -6.09 8.89
N TYR A 58 14.72 -5.07 9.76
CA TYR A 58 15.12 -5.18 11.17
C TYR A 58 13.93 -5.36 12.13
N ALA A 59 12.81 -5.87 11.64
CA ALA A 59 11.70 -6.22 12.52
C ALA A 59 11.98 -7.55 13.23
N GLU A 60 12.02 -7.54 14.57
CA GLU A 60 12.30 -8.74 15.39
C GLU A 60 11.35 -9.91 15.12
N LYS A 61 10.12 -9.63 14.66
CA LYS A 61 9.10 -10.64 14.38
C LYS A 61 8.70 -10.64 12.92
N GLU A 62 9.01 -11.74 12.22
CA GLU A 62 8.51 -12.03 10.88
C GLU A 62 6.98 -12.03 10.88
N TRP A 63 6.38 -11.04 10.20
CA TRP A 63 4.93 -11.00 10.05
C TRP A 63 4.48 -11.94 8.94
N LYS A 64 3.56 -12.85 9.27
CA LYS A 64 2.95 -13.78 8.33
C LYS A 64 1.56 -13.30 7.94
N VAL A 65 1.25 -13.42 6.66
CA VAL A 65 -0.09 -13.11 6.16
C VAL A 65 -1.08 -14.16 6.68
N PRO A 66 -2.22 -13.78 7.26
CA PRO A 66 -3.26 -14.73 7.64
C PRO A 66 -3.88 -15.41 6.41
N ASN A 67 -4.27 -16.68 6.55
CA ASN A 67 -4.80 -17.49 5.43
C ASN A 67 -6.03 -16.86 4.76
N ASN A 68 -6.89 -16.19 5.53
CA ASN A 68 -8.10 -15.54 4.99
C ASN A 68 -7.76 -14.48 3.94
N LYS A 69 -6.83 -13.57 4.26
CA LYS A 69 -6.37 -12.54 3.32
C LYS A 69 -5.72 -13.13 2.07
N ARG A 70 -5.01 -14.25 2.23
CA ARG A 70 -4.39 -14.95 1.10
C ARG A 70 -5.46 -15.51 0.15
N ASN A 71 -6.56 -16.03 0.67
CA ASN A 71 -7.66 -16.55 -0.14
C ASN A 71 -8.41 -15.42 -0.86
N GLU A 72 -8.66 -14.30 -0.18
CA GLU A 72 -9.28 -13.11 -0.77
C GLU A 72 -8.50 -12.59 -1.98
N ILE A 73 -7.17 -12.46 -1.84
CA ILE A 73 -6.33 -12.01 -2.96
C ILE A 73 -6.34 -13.00 -4.11
N LYS A 74 -6.25 -14.30 -3.84
CA LYS A 74 -6.31 -15.30 -4.91
C LYS A 74 -7.62 -15.22 -5.70
N GLN A 75 -8.73 -14.93 -5.03
CA GLN A 75 -10.01 -14.74 -5.71
C GLN A 75 -10.01 -13.46 -6.56
N LYS A 76 -9.57 -12.33 -6.00
CA LYS A 76 -9.44 -11.07 -6.74
C LYS A 76 -8.56 -11.20 -7.98
N VAL A 77 -7.38 -11.79 -7.84
CA VAL A 77 -6.46 -11.96 -8.96
C VAL A 77 -7.09 -12.86 -10.03
N LYS A 78 -7.78 -13.94 -9.63
CA LYS A 78 -8.52 -14.79 -10.57
C LYS A 78 -9.61 -14.02 -11.33
N GLU A 79 -10.28 -13.06 -10.69
CA GLU A 79 -11.26 -12.19 -11.33
C GLU A 79 -10.62 -11.22 -12.33
N ILE A 80 -9.51 -10.56 -11.95
CA ILE A 80 -8.76 -9.67 -12.85
C ILE A 80 -8.30 -10.42 -14.10
N PHE A 81 -7.74 -11.62 -13.92
CA PHE A 81 -7.34 -12.48 -15.05
C PHE A 81 -8.51 -12.92 -15.93
N LYS A 82 -9.71 -13.13 -15.37
CA LYS A 82 -10.92 -13.44 -16.16
C LYS A 82 -11.37 -12.21 -16.96
N GLN A 83 -11.39 -11.03 -16.35
CA GLN A 83 -11.80 -9.79 -17.00
C GLN A 83 -10.84 -9.41 -18.15
N GLY A 84 -9.52 -9.51 -17.95
CA GLY A 84 -8.53 -9.28 -19.00
C GLY A 84 -8.69 -10.22 -20.21
N LYS A 85 -9.05 -11.48 -19.99
CA LYS A 85 -9.34 -12.45 -21.07
C LYS A 85 -10.63 -12.11 -21.85
N LEU A 86 -11.64 -11.54 -21.19
CA LEU A 86 -12.90 -11.14 -21.83
C LEU A 86 -12.74 -9.84 -22.65
N GLY A 87 -11.93 -8.89 -22.16
CA GLY A 87 -11.59 -7.66 -22.90
C GLY A 87 -10.90 -7.93 -24.24
N ASN A 88 -9.92 -8.84 -24.25
CA ASN A 88 -9.20 -9.21 -25.48
C ASN A 88 -10.09 -9.91 -26.53
N LYS A 89 -11.13 -10.65 -26.13
CA LYS A 89 -12.08 -11.27 -27.08
C LYS A 89 -12.99 -10.24 -27.76
N LYS A 90 -13.37 -9.16 -27.06
CA LYS A 90 -14.20 -8.09 -27.65
C LYS A 90 -13.41 -7.23 -28.64
N ASN A 91 -12.14 -6.94 -28.35
CA ASN A 91 -11.28 -6.17 -29.27
C ASN A 91 -10.96 -6.94 -30.56
N ARG A 92 -10.77 -8.27 -30.52
CA ARG A 92 -10.58 -9.09 -31.74
C ARG A 92 -11.84 -9.16 -32.63
N LYS A 93 -13.05 -9.07 -32.06
CA LYS A 93 -14.29 -8.99 -32.85
C LYS A 93 -14.49 -7.61 -33.50
N LYS A 94 -14.04 -6.54 -32.85
CA LYS A 94 -14.18 -5.17 -33.37
C LYS A 94 -13.22 -4.90 -34.54
N GLN A 95 -11.99 -5.43 -34.51
CA GLN A 95 -11.05 -5.30 -35.63
C GLN A 95 -11.45 -6.13 -36.87
N LYS A 96 -12.08 -7.30 -36.69
CA LYS A 96 -12.64 -8.06 -37.83
C LYS A 96 -13.81 -7.36 -38.55
N ILE A 97 -14.46 -6.38 -37.92
CA ILE A 97 -15.57 -5.63 -38.52
C ILE A 97 -15.08 -4.36 -39.22
N SER A 98 -13.96 -3.76 -38.77
CA SER A 98 -13.35 -2.59 -39.42
C SER A 98 -12.63 -2.96 -40.73
N ASP A 99 -11.93 -4.10 -40.78
CA ASP A 99 -11.17 -4.49 -41.98
C ASP A 99 -12.05 -4.81 -43.21
N ALA A 100 -13.37 -4.98 -43.02
CA ALA A 100 -14.33 -5.21 -44.11
C ALA A 100 -14.96 -3.92 -44.66
N LYS A 101 -14.67 -2.74 -44.07
CA LYS A 101 -15.37 -1.48 -44.40
C LYS A 101 -14.52 -0.43 -45.13
N ASP A 102 -13.21 -0.68 -45.28
CA ASP A 102 -12.25 0.31 -45.80
C ASP A 102 -11.91 0.16 -47.30
N LEU A 103 -12.84 -0.37 -48.12
CA LEU A 103 -12.69 -0.42 -49.59
C LEU A 103 -13.63 0.51 -50.37
N ASN A 104 -14.38 1.40 -49.71
CA ASN A 104 -15.22 2.39 -50.40
C ASN A 104 -15.30 3.71 -49.61
N LEU A 105 -14.42 4.67 -49.94
CA LEU A 105 -14.77 6.03 -50.39
C LEU A 105 -13.55 6.94 -50.29
N SER A 106 -13.07 7.36 -51.45
CA SER A 106 -12.24 8.52 -51.68
C SER A 106 -13.07 9.81 -51.63
N MET A 107 -12.38 10.90 -51.27
CA MET A 107 -12.54 12.29 -51.75
C MET A 107 -13.12 13.33 -50.77
N ASP A 108 -12.20 14.26 -50.47
CA ASP A 108 -12.31 15.72 -50.36
C ASP A 108 -12.42 16.48 -49.03
N ALA A 109 -11.40 17.35 -48.89
CA ALA A 109 -11.30 18.71 -48.36
C ALA A 109 -11.86 19.19 -46.99
N THR A 110 -10.92 19.83 -46.27
CA THR A 110 -11.01 21.09 -45.49
C THR A 110 -11.77 21.17 -44.16
N GLY A 111 -11.09 21.74 -43.13
CA GLY A 111 -11.71 22.68 -42.19
C GLY A 111 -11.56 22.44 -40.67
N GLN A 112 -10.48 22.98 -40.10
CA GLN A 112 -10.27 23.64 -38.78
C GLN A 112 -11.19 23.40 -37.55
N SER A 113 -10.49 23.21 -36.40
CA SER A 113 -10.76 23.73 -35.02
C SER A 113 -12.01 23.17 -34.31
N SER A 114 -12.16 23.06 -32.98
CA SER A 114 -11.59 23.73 -31.82
C SER A 114 -11.93 22.95 -30.51
N THR A 115 -11.00 22.95 -29.56
CA THR A 115 -11.15 23.07 -28.08
C THR A 115 -12.43 22.65 -27.34
N GLY A 116 -12.26 21.96 -26.20
CA GLY A 116 -13.23 22.03 -25.09
C GLY A 116 -13.11 20.93 -24.03
N ALA A 117 -12.34 21.16 -22.97
CA ALA A 117 -12.47 20.47 -21.68
C ALA A 117 -13.80 20.85 -20.98
N PRO A 118 -14.27 20.08 -20.00
CA PRO A 118 -14.23 20.62 -18.64
C PRO A 118 -13.93 19.59 -17.53
N GLU A 119 -13.35 20.11 -16.45
CA GLU A 119 -13.30 19.50 -15.11
C GLU A 119 -14.62 19.71 -14.34
N HIS A 120 -14.94 18.83 -13.38
CA HIS A 120 -14.90 19.13 -11.91
C HIS A 120 -15.60 18.04 -11.08
N GLU A 121 -14.89 17.65 -10.01
CA GLU A 121 -15.29 17.13 -8.69
C GLU A 121 -16.76 16.80 -8.36
N LYS A 122 -16.98 15.67 -7.64
CA LYS A 122 -17.41 15.68 -6.22
C LYS A 122 -17.42 14.28 -5.57
N LYS A 123 -17.04 14.28 -4.30
CA LYS A 123 -17.11 13.17 -3.34
C LYS A 123 -18.56 12.84 -2.97
N GLN A 124 -18.88 11.56 -2.81
CA GLN A 124 -19.98 11.13 -1.94
C GLN A 124 -19.60 9.90 -1.12
N VAL A 125 -20.02 9.94 0.14
CA VAL A 125 -19.89 8.96 1.22
C VAL A 125 -21.31 8.57 1.60
N VAL A 126 -21.64 7.27 1.59
CA VAL A 126 -22.77 6.59 2.28
C VAL A 126 -22.66 5.08 1.94
N ASP A 127 -22.92 4.06 2.75
CA ASP A 127 -23.57 3.87 4.06
C ASP A 127 -23.12 2.50 4.64
N SER A 128 -22.82 2.36 5.93
CA SER A 128 -23.71 2.03 7.07
C SER A 128 -24.35 0.64 7.01
N ASN A 129 -23.87 -0.29 7.86
CA ASN A 129 -24.67 -1.40 8.40
C ASN A 129 -24.18 -1.75 9.82
N GLY A 130 -25.14 -1.91 10.74
CA GLY A 130 -24.98 -1.74 12.19
C GLY A 130 -24.20 -2.84 12.92
N ASP A 131 -23.50 -2.44 13.97
CA ASP A 131 -23.02 -3.32 15.02
C ASP A 131 -23.13 -2.62 16.39
N LYS A 132 -23.86 -3.25 17.31
CA LYS A 132 -24.06 -2.80 18.68
C LYS A 132 -22.78 -3.08 19.47
N GLY A 133 -21.90 -2.10 19.57
CA GLY A 133 -20.73 -2.22 20.44
C GLY A 133 -19.64 -1.17 20.25
N ASN A 134 -19.70 -0.34 19.21
CA ASN A 134 -18.67 0.67 18.99
C ASN A 134 -19.01 2.00 19.69
N PRO A 135 -18.10 2.53 20.54
CA PRO A 135 -18.31 3.82 21.18
C PRO A 135 -18.50 4.89 20.10
N SER A 136 -19.41 5.85 20.37
CA SER A 136 -19.72 6.94 19.45
C SER A 136 -18.43 7.61 18.94
N ARG A 137 -18.48 8.20 17.75
CA ARG A 137 -17.33 8.91 17.15
C ARG A 137 -16.71 9.93 18.13
N SER A 138 -17.55 10.55 18.96
CA SER A 138 -17.14 11.45 20.05
C SER A 138 -16.40 10.72 21.19
N ALA A 139 -16.94 9.60 21.68
CA ALA A 139 -16.29 8.79 22.71
C ALA A 139 -14.93 8.21 22.24
N ARG A 140 -14.83 7.79 20.98
CA ARG A 140 -13.57 7.34 20.37
C ARG A 140 -12.54 8.48 20.29
N ARG A 141 -12.99 9.70 19.94
CA ARG A 141 -12.13 10.90 19.93
C ARG A 141 -11.63 11.26 21.33
N ARG A 142 -12.49 11.18 22.37
CA ARG A 142 -12.11 11.43 23.77
C ARG A 142 -11.11 10.40 24.30
N ARG A 143 -11.29 9.11 23.99
CA ARG A 143 -10.35 8.05 24.36
C ARG A 143 -8.98 8.22 23.70
N ASN A 144 -8.96 8.56 22.41
CA ASN A 144 -7.70 8.82 21.69
C ASN A 144 -6.97 10.06 22.23
N GLN A 145 -7.70 11.10 22.65
CA GLN A 145 -7.10 12.25 23.33
C GLN A 145 -6.51 11.87 24.69
N ALA A 146 -7.16 10.99 25.46
CA ALA A 146 -6.62 10.49 26.72
C ALA A 146 -5.37 9.64 26.51
N ALA A 147 -5.34 8.80 25.46
CA ALA A 147 -4.16 8.00 25.08
C ALA A 147 -2.97 8.84 24.57
N ARG A 148 -3.23 10.07 24.11
CA ARG A 148 -2.19 11.06 23.73
C ARG A 148 -1.58 11.78 24.93
N LYS A 149 -2.20 11.73 26.12
CA LYS A 149 -1.62 12.30 27.34
C LYS A 149 -0.54 11.36 27.87
N LEU A 150 0.59 11.92 28.28
CA LEU A 150 1.69 11.14 28.86
C LEU A 150 1.21 10.39 30.12
N PRO A 151 1.62 9.13 30.34
CA PRO A 151 1.24 8.40 31.53
C PRO A 151 1.83 9.07 32.79
N ALA A 152 1.17 8.89 33.93
CA ALA A 152 1.57 9.52 35.19
C ALA A 152 3.03 9.24 35.58
N SER A 153 3.53 8.02 35.35
CA SER A 153 4.94 7.65 35.56
C SER A 153 5.91 8.50 34.72
N ARG A 154 5.54 8.79 33.47
CA ARG A 154 6.37 9.59 32.56
C ARG A 154 6.33 11.07 32.91
N LEU A 155 5.20 11.59 33.39
CA LEU A 155 5.11 12.95 33.93
C LEU A 155 6.01 13.11 35.17
N MET A 156 6.04 12.12 36.05
CA MET A 156 6.93 12.10 37.23
C MET A 156 8.41 12.07 36.84
N ALA A 157 8.78 11.34 35.80
CA ALA A 157 10.15 11.32 35.28
C ALA A 157 10.60 12.69 34.72
N TYR A 158 9.66 13.51 34.24
CA TYR A 158 9.93 14.89 33.81
C TYR A 158 9.78 15.92 34.96
N GLY A 159 9.53 15.49 36.20
CA GLY A 159 9.32 16.38 37.34
C GLY A 159 7.97 17.10 37.37
N LEU A 160 7.06 16.80 36.43
CA LEU A 160 5.68 17.33 36.45
C LEU A 160 4.82 16.47 37.38
N MET A 161 4.77 16.85 38.66
CA MET A 161 3.87 16.18 39.61
C MET A 161 2.41 16.61 39.38
N PRO A 162 1.47 15.66 39.18
CA PRO A 162 0.06 16.00 39.18
C PRO A 162 -0.35 16.44 40.60
N VAL A 163 -0.74 17.70 40.75
CA VAL A 163 -1.27 18.23 42.02
C VAL A 163 -2.55 17.47 42.38
N LYS A 164 -2.52 16.74 43.50
CA LYS A 164 -3.71 16.06 44.03
C LYS A 164 -4.72 17.12 44.48
N SER A 165 -5.86 17.21 43.82
CA SER A 165 -6.97 18.08 44.25
C SER A 165 -7.48 17.59 45.61
N LYS A 166 -7.30 18.37 46.68
CA LYS A 166 -7.87 18.07 48.00
C LYS A 166 -9.40 18.12 47.88
N LYS A 167 -10.08 16.99 48.15
CA LYS A 167 -11.54 16.97 48.34
C LYS A 167 -11.86 17.82 49.56
N LYS A 168 -12.51 18.97 49.39
CA LYS A 168 -13.14 19.67 50.51
C LYS A 168 -14.34 18.81 50.97
N GLY A 169 -14.26 18.28 52.18
CA GLY A 169 -15.41 17.67 52.84
C GLY A 169 -16.49 18.73 53.03
N LYS A 170 -17.73 18.41 52.64
CA LYS A 170 -18.91 19.16 53.08
C LYS A 170 -19.13 18.80 54.55
N HIS A 171 -18.99 19.78 55.44
CA HIS A 171 -19.68 19.77 56.72
C HIS A 171 -21.13 20.21 56.50
#